data_AF-A0A952LQE8-F1
#
_entry.id   AF-A0A952LQE8-F1
#
_cell.length_a   1.000
_cell.length_b   1.000
_cell.length_c   1.000
_cell.angle_alpha   90.00
_cell.angle_beta   90.00
_cell.angle_gamma   90.00
#
_symmetry.space_group_name_H-M   'P 1'
#
loop_
_entity.id
_entity.type
_entity.pdbx_description
1 polymer ?
#
loop_
_entity_poly.entity_id
_entity_poly.type
_entity_poly.pdbx_seq_one_letter_code
_entity_poly.pdbx_strand_id
1 'polypeptide(L)'
;SIEVAPGLEDKVNETALEYLNNNFDIYGERKVDSLDCHVLTLSNKNLKESSSEKEEYQFRGDELIAKKIKMERLILYIESMRRVIVADRTGLEGFYDFDLKWEFEKPETLDRELAKYGMELKKSAKKLPVEITEIYKR
;
A
#
# COMPACT_ATOMS: atom_id res chain seq x y z
N SER A 1 -0.93 16.56 7.04
CA SER A 1 -0.13 15.40 7.45
C SER A 1 0.55 15.76 8.74
N ILE A 2 0.45 14.97 9.81
CA ILE A 2 1.28 15.19 11.00
C ILE A 2 2.64 14.59 10.64
N GLU A 3 3.60 15.45 10.30
CA GLU A 3 4.98 15.02 10.06
C GLU A 3 5.57 14.57 11.40
N VAL A 4 5.67 13.26 11.59
CA VAL A 4 6.39 12.66 12.71
C VAL A 4 7.86 13.01 12.52
N ALA A 5 8.46 13.65 13.53
CA ALA A 5 9.86 14.05 13.47
C ALA A 5 10.76 12.82 13.18
N PRO A 6 11.76 12.93 12.30
CA PRO A 6 12.65 11.82 11.99
C PRO A 6 13.25 11.21 13.25
N GLY A 7 13.06 9.91 13.47
CA GLY A 7 13.58 9.17 14.63
C GLY A 7 12.72 9.22 15.91
N LEU A 8 11.56 9.89 15.90
CA LEU A 8 10.61 9.79 17.03
C LEU A 8 10.00 8.39 17.12
N GLU A 9 9.67 7.81 15.97
CA GLU A 9 9.07 6.47 15.87
C GLU A 9 10.04 5.38 16.36
N ASP A 10 11.32 5.49 16.00
CA ASP A 10 12.36 4.59 16.50
C ASP A 10 12.51 4.65 18.02
N LYS A 11 12.56 5.85 18.60
CA LYS A 11 12.67 6.03 20.06
C LYS A 11 11.44 5.50 20.80
N VAL A 12 10.25 5.71 20.24
CA VAL A 12 8.99 5.19 20.81
C VAL A 12 9.01 3.66 20.79
N ASN A 13 9.43 3.06 19.68
CA ASN A 13 9.50 1.61 19.53
C ASN A 13 10.57 0.98 20.44
N GLU A 14 11.72 1.64 20.66
CA GLU A 14 12.75 1.20 21.62
C GLU A 14 12.20 1.22 23.04
N THR A 15 11.57 2.34 23.44
CA THR A 15 10.97 2.50 24.77
C THR A 15 9.87 1.47 25.01
N ALA A 16 9.05 1.16 24.00
CA ALA A 16 8.00 0.15 24.09
C ALA A 16 8.58 -1.26 24.28
N LEU A 17 9.65 -1.62 23.56
CA LEU A 17 10.34 -2.90 23.71
C LEU A 17 10.98 -3.04 25.09
N GLU A 18 11.67 -2.00 25.57
CA GLU A 18 12.22 -1.98 26.91
C GLU A 18 11.13 -2.16 27.98
N TYR A 19 10.00 -1.47 27.81
CA TYR A 19 8.86 -1.61 28.73
C TYR A 19 8.29 -3.03 28.70
N LEU A 20 8.07 -3.60 27.51
CA LEU A 20 7.57 -4.97 27.36
C LEU A 20 8.52 -5.99 28.02
N ASN A 21 9.81 -5.85 27.75
CA ASN A 21 10.83 -6.78 28.25
C ASN A 21 10.99 -6.70 29.77
N ASN A 22 10.85 -5.51 30.37
CA ASN A 22 11.09 -5.35 31.80
C ASN A 22 9.87 -5.59 32.68
N ASN A 23 8.64 -5.50 32.14
CA ASN A 23 7.43 -5.50 32.95
C ASN A 23 6.54 -6.73 32.75
N PHE A 24 6.85 -7.61 31.81
CA PHE A 24 6.04 -8.79 31.50
C PHE A 24 6.91 -10.04 31.33
N ASP A 25 6.31 -11.23 31.49
CA ASP A 25 6.96 -12.54 31.27
C ASP A 25 7.10 -12.89 29.77
N ILE A 26 7.46 -11.88 28.99
CA ILE A 26 7.69 -11.95 27.55
C ILE A 26 9.01 -11.25 27.22
N TYR A 27 9.52 -11.53 26.03
CA TYR A 27 10.70 -10.91 25.47
C TYR A 27 10.42 -10.54 24.01
N GLY A 28 10.69 -9.30 23.65
CA GLY A 28 10.52 -8.74 22.32
C GLY A 28 11.86 -8.30 21.74
N GLU A 29 12.08 -8.59 20.46
CA GLU A 29 13.22 -8.08 19.70
C GLU A 29 12.81 -7.58 18.31
N ARG A 30 13.55 -6.59 17.79
CA ARG A 30 13.37 -6.13 16.41
C ARG A 30 14.12 -7.04 15.45
N LYS A 31 13.48 -7.35 14.33
CA LYS A 31 14.13 -8.00 13.18
C LYS A 31 13.71 -7.35 11.88
N VAL A 32 14.54 -7.52 10.86
CA VAL A 32 14.13 -7.26 9.48
C VAL A 32 13.66 -8.58 8.88
N ASP A 33 12.40 -8.62 8.47
CA ASP A 33 11.86 -9.70 7.67
C ASP A 33 11.67 -9.23 6.22
N SER A 34 11.29 -10.16 5.34
CA SER A 34 11.16 -9.93 3.90
C SER A 34 9.80 -10.42 3.41
N LEU A 35 8.97 -9.48 2.96
CA LEU A 35 7.64 -9.78 2.45
C LEU A 35 7.60 -9.78 0.92
N ASP A 36 6.81 -10.70 0.37
CA ASP A 36 6.48 -10.67 -1.05
C ASP A 36 5.70 -9.38 -1.35
N CYS A 37 6.10 -8.66 -2.39
CA CYS A 37 5.43 -7.44 -2.81
C CYS A 37 5.19 -7.43 -4.32
N HIS A 38 4.23 -6.60 -4.73
CA HIS A 38 3.98 -6.24 -6.11
C HIS A 38 4.45 -4.81 -6.34
N VAL A 39 4.82 -4.51 -7.57
CA VAL A 39 5.22 -3.16 -7.98
C VAL A 39 4.19 -2.66 -8.97
N LEU A 40 3.58 -1.51 -8.65
CA LEU A 40 2.72 -0.79 -9.58
C LEU A 40 3.58 0.18 -10.37
N THR A 41 3.58 0.05 -11.69
CA THR A 41 4.35 0.90 -12.61
C THR A 41 3.46 1.54 -13.64
N LEU A 42 3.93 2.65 -14.21
CA LEU A 42 3.28 3.32 -15.33
C LEU A 42 4.05 3.03 -16.61
N SER A 43 3.48 2.19 -17.47
CA SER A 43 4.06 1.80 -18.76
C SER A 43 3.84 2.84 -19.86
N ASN A 44 2.76 3.62 -19.78
CA ASN A 44 2.49 4.73 -20.67
C ASN A 44 1.94 5.95 -19.90
N LYS A 45 2.36 7.16 -20.27
CA LYS A 45 1.97 8.40 -19.56
C LYS A 45 0.64 8.98 -20.05
N ASN A 46 -0.33 8.12 -20.37
CA ASN A 46 -1.62 8.58 -20.91
C ASN A 46 -2.62 8.99 -19.82
N LEU A 47 -2.33 8.69 -18.56
CA LEU A 47 -3.15 9.11 -17.43
C LEU A 47 -3.03 10.61 -17.22
N LYS A 48 -4.15 11.32 -17.32
CA LYS A 48 -4.25 12.76 -17.05
C LYS A 48 -4.70 12.98 -15.62
N GLU A 49 -4.24 14.08 -15.05
CA GLU A 49 -4.76 14.53 -13.76
C GLU A 49 -6.26 14.84 -13.84
N SER A 50 -6.93 14.61 -12.72
CA SER A 50 -8.36 14.82 -12.53
C SER A 50 -8.72 16.30 -12.73
N SER A 51 -9.80 16.54 -13.48
CA SER A 51 -10.45 17.85 -13.56
C SER A 51 -11.59 17.99 -12.56
N SER A 52 -11.82 16.99 -11.71
CA SER A 52 -12.97 16.97 -10.80
C SER A 52 -12.79 17.99 -9.66
N GLU A 53 -13.86 18.69 -9.31
CA GLU A 53 -13.83 19.70 -8.24
C GLU A 53 -13.75 19.05 -6.86
N LYS A 54 -14.39 17.89 -6.68
CA LYS A 54 -14.50 17.18 -5.41
C LYS A 54 -13.89 15.79 -5.48
N GLU A 55 -13.36 15.36 -4.34
CA GLU A 55 -12.97 13.97 -4.13
C GLU A 55 -14.23 13.12 -3.97
N GLU A 56 -14.35 12.07 -4.80
CA GLU A 56 -15.44 11.10 -4.74
C GLU A 56 -14.84 9.71 -4.70
N TYR A 57 -15.38 8.85 -3.85
CA TYR A 57 -14.90 7.48 -3.72
C TYR A 57 -16.07 6.55 -3.43
N GLN A 58 -16.30 5.60 -4.33
CA GLN A 58 -17.38 4.62 -4.20
C GLN A 58 -16.86 3.21 -4.43
N PHE A 59 -17.18 2.34 -3.46
CA PHE A 59 -17.04 0.89 -3.58
C PHE A 59 -18.38 0.27 -3.93
N ARG A 60 -18.44 -0.55 -4.99
CA ARG A 60 -19.62 -1.36 -5.31
C ARG A 60 -19.18 -2.80 -5.51
N GLY A 61 -18.94 -3.51 -4.41
CA GLY A 61 -18.36 -4.85 -4.47
C GLY A 61 -16.93 -4.80 -5.04
N ASP A 62 -16.76 -5.40 -6.21
CA ASP A 62 -15.53 -5.46 -6.98
C ASP A 62 -15.35 -4.26 -7.94
N GLU A 63 -16.21 -3.25 -7.88
CA GLU A 63 -15.99 -1.99 -8.62
C GLU A 63 -15.38 -0.90 -7.72
N LEU A 64 -14.41 -0.17 -8.27
CA LEU A 64 -13.93 1.11 -7.75
C LEU A 64 -14.29 2.23 -8.72
N ILE A 65 -15.09 3.18 -8.26
CA ILE A 65 -15.27 4.46 -8.94
C ILE A 65 -14.71 5.55 -8.02
N ALA A 66 -13.63 6.17 -8.45
CA ALA A 66 -12.94 7.21 -7.71
C ALA A 66 -12.63 8.42 -8.59
N LYS A 67 -12.76 9.61 -8.03
CA LYS A 67 -12.37 10.86 -8.67
C LYS A 67 -11.52 11.68 -7.74
N LYS A 68 -10.53 12.37 -8.33
CA LYS A 68 -9.61 13.27 -7.63
C LYS A 68 -8.90 12.59 -6.47
N ILE A 69 -8.37 11.38 -6.70
CA ILE A 69 -7.65 10.62 -5.66
C ILE A 69 -6.15 10.54 -5.93
N LYS A 70 -5.36 10.46 -4.86
CA LYS A 70 -3.93 10.15 -4.94
C LYS A 70 -3.68 8.67 -5.21
N MET A 71 -2.48 8.36 -5.72
CA MET A 71 -2.04 6.98 -5.93
C MET A 71 -2.05 6.13 -4.66
N GLU A 72 -1.69 6.71 -3.52
CA GLU A 72 -1.75 6.04 -2.20
C GLU A 72 -3.12 5.40 -1.93
N ARG A 73 -4.21 6.06 -2.35
CA ARG A 73 -5.57 5.56 -2.16
C ARG A 73 -5.90 4.40 -3.09
N LEU A 74 -5.44 4.47 -4.34
CA LEU A 74 -5.57 3.36 -5.29
C LEU A 74 -4.73 2.15 -4.85
N ILE A 75 -3.54 2.38 -4.32
CA ILE A 75 -2.67 1.33 -3.79
C ILE A 75 -3.38 0.62 -2.64
N LEU A 76 -3.88 1.37 -1.65
CA LEU A 76 -4.62 0.80 -0.52
C LEU A 76 -5.83 -0.04 -0.97
N TYR A 77 -6.52 0.40 -2.02
CA TYR A 77 -7.60 -0.37 -2.64
C TYR A 77 -7.10 -1.73 -3.16
N ILE A 78 -6.06 -1.71 -3.99
CA ILE A 78 -5.48 -2.93 -4.60
C ILE A 78 -4.99 -3.88 -3.50
N GLU A 79 -4.29 -3.36 -2.49
CA GLU A 79 -3.76 -4.15 -1.38
C GLU A 79 -4.90 -4.83 -0.59
N SER A 80 -5.96 -4.08 -0.27
CA SER A 80 -7.11 -4.60 0.46
C SER A 80 -7.85 -5.70 -0.31
N MET A 81 -8.01 -5.48 -1.61
CA MET A 81 -8.78 -6.38 -2.47
C MET A 81 -7.99 -7.64 -2.86
N ARG A 82 -6.71 -7.51 -3.18
CA ARG A 82 -5.86 -8.64 -3.58
C ARG A 82 -5.12 -9.31 -2.43
N ARG A 83 -5.14 -8.71 -1.22
CA ARG A 83 -4.37 -9.16 -0.05
C ARG A 83 -2.88 -9.29 -0.36
N VAL A 84 -2.33 -8.29 -1.05
CA VAL A 84 -0.91 -8.19 -1.42
C VAL A 84 -0.37 -6.85 -0.97
N ILE A 85 0.94 -6.75 -0.79
CA ILE A 85 1.63 -5.47 -0.59
C ILE A 85 1.96 -4.88 -1.96
N VAL A 86 1.77 -3.58 -2.13
CA VAL A 86 2.03 -2.87 -3.39
C VAL A 86 2.97 -1.69 -3.17
N ALA A 87 4.12 -1.71 -3.84
CA ALA A 87 5.04 -0.59 -3.90
C ALA A 87 4.71 0.31 -5.10
N ASP A 88 4.55 1.62 -4.84
CA ASP A 88 4.37 2.61 -5.90
C ASP A 88 5.68 2.88 -6.64
N ARG A 89 5.67 2.71 -7.96
CA ARG A 89 6.71 3.18 -8.88
C ARG A 89 6.12 3.84 -10.12
N THR A 90 4.91 4.40 -10.00
CA THR A 90 4.25 5.14 -11.07
C THR A 90 4.86 6.53 -11.27
N GLY A 91 5.41 7.12 -10.21
CA GLY A 91 5.96 8.49 -10.22
C GLY A 91 4.88 9.57 -10.36
N LEU A 92 3.64 9.24 -10.01
CA LEU A 92 2.49 10.12 -10.13
C LEU A 92 2.16 10.76 -8.78
N GLU A 93 2.32 12.08 -8.68
CA GLU A 93 2.14 12.83 -7.43
C GLU A 93 0.80 13.60 -7.38
N GLY A 94 0.10 13.68 -8.52
CA GLY A 94 -1.15 14.42 -8.67
C GLY A 94 -2.39 13.67 -8.18
N PHE A 95 -3.55 14.14 -8.63
CA PHE A 95 -4.85 13.52 -8.38
C PHE A 95 -5.39 12.95 -9.68
N TYR A 96 -6.01 11.77 -9.60
CA TYR A 96 -6.43 11.02 -10.78
C TYR A 96 -7.84 10.45 -10.59
N ASP A 97 -8.47 10.16 -11.72
CA ASP A 97 -9.79 9.54 -11.78
C ASP A 97 -9.64 8.08 -12.24
N PHE A 98 -10.36 7.18 -11.57
CA PHE A 98 -10.35 5.75 -11.85
C PHE A 98 -11.77 5.19 -11.84
N ASP A 99 -12.07 4.36 -12.83
CA ASP A 99 -13.26 3.53 -12.92
C ASP A 99 -12.78 2.11 -13.23
N LEU A 100 -12.55 1.34 -12.18
CA LEU A 100 -12.05 -0.03 -12.25
C LEU A 100 -13.20 -0.98 -12.00
N LYS A 101 -13.55 -1.77 -13.01
CA LYS A 101 -14.55 -2.83 -12.90
C LYS A 101 -13.89 -4.17 -13.11
N TRP A 102 -13.65 -4.88 -12.02
CA TRP A 102 -12.96 -6.16 -12.05
C TRP A 102 -13.80 -7.21 -11.33
N GLU A 103 -13.44 -8.49 -11.46
CA GLU A 103 -14.12 -9.62 -10.84
C GLU A 103 -13.23 -10.19 -9.74
N PHE A 104 -13.69 -10.21 -8.48
CA PHE A 104 -12.90 -10.69 -7.34
C PHE A 104 -12.34 -12.11 -7.54
N GLU A 105 -13.13 -13.00 -8.15
CA GLU A 105 -12.77 -14.40 -8.43
C GLU A 105 -11.70 -14.55 -9.53
N LYS A 106 -11.47 -13.50 -10.32
CA LYS A 106 -10.54 -13.49 -11.46
C LYS A 106 -9.62 -12.27 -11.37
N PRO A 107 -8.57 -12.31 -10.51
CA PRO A 107 -7.68 -11.18 -10.25
C PRO A 107 -7.05 -10.55 -11.50
N GLU A 108 -6.88 -11.32 -12.58
CA GLU A 108 -6.39 -10.84 -13.88
C GLU A 108 -7.30 -9.79 -14.54
N THR A 109 -8.57 -9.72 -14.13
CA THR A 109 -9.50 -8.67 -14.57
C THR A 109 -9.04 -7.30 -14.08
N LEU A 110 -8.53 -7.19 -12.85
CA LEU A 110 -7.97 -5.94 -12.33
C LEU A 110 -6.74 -5.49 -13.13
N ASP A 111 -5.88 -6.44 -13.50
CA ASP A 111 -4.70 -6.15 -14.31
C ASP A 111 -5.10 -5.57 -15.68
N ARG A 112 -6.20 -6.05 -16.28
CA ARG A 112 -6.78 -5.48 -17.51
C ARG A 112 -7.35 -4.08 -17.30
N GLU A 113 -8.03 -3.83 -16.18
CA GLU A 113 -8.56 -2.50 -15.85
C GLU A 113 -7.45 -1.48 -15.63
N LEU A 114 -6.39 -1.84 -14.89
CA LEU A 114 -5.21 -1.00 -14.69
C LEU A 114 -4.50 -0.68 -16.01
N ALA A 115 -4.43 -1.65 -16.93
CA ALA A 115 -3.81 -1.47 -18.23
C ALA A 115 -4.51 -0.39 -19.09
N LYS A 116 -5.82 -0.13 -18.89
CA LYS A 116 -6.54 0.97 -19.56
C LYS A 116 -5.93 2.34 -19.25
N TYR A 117 -5.34 2.47 -18.06
CA TYR A 117 -4.66 3.67 -17.59
C TYR A 117 -3.15 3.62 -17.80
N GLY A 118 -2.65 2.61 -18.54
CA GLY A 118 -1.22 2.41 -18.74
C GLY A 118 -0.49 1.86 -17.54
N MET A 119 -1.20 1.41 -16.50
CA MET A 119 -0.58 0.87 -15.30
C MET A 119 -0.41 -0.63 -15.40
N GLU A 120 0.63 -1.13 -14.75
CA GLU A 120 0.94 -2.54 -14.68
C GLU A 120 1.34 -2.92 -13.25
N LEU A 121 0.71 -3.98 -12.73
CA LEU A 121 0.97 -4.54 -11.42
C LEU A 121 1.72 -5.87 -11.59
N LYS A 122 2.98 -5.93 -11.15
CA LYS A 122 3.83 -7.13 -11.29
C LYS A 122 4.33 -7.62 -9.96
N LYS A 123 4.36 -8.94 -9.77
CA LYS A 123 5.07 -9.54 -8.64
C LYS A 123 6.54 -9.16 -8.72
N SER A 124 7.07 -8.60 -7.64
CA SER A 124 8.49 -8.25 -7.55
C SER A 124 9.33 -9.52 -7.35
N ALA A 125 10.46 -9.60 -8.05
CA ALA A 125 11.50 -10.59 -7.74
C ALA A 125 12.25 -10.24 -6.44
N LYS A 126 12.23 -8.95 -6.04
CA LYS A 126 12.83 -8.46 -4.80
C LYS A 126 11.76 -8.37 -3.72
N LYS A 127 12.00 -8.98 -2.57
CA LYS A 127 11.14 -8.82 -1.40
C LYS A 127 11.30 -7.44 -0.79
N LEU A 128 10.23 -6.93 -0.18
CA LEU A 128 10.25 -5.68 0.58
C LEU A 128 10.81 -5.97 1.99
N PRO A 129 11.92 -5.32 2.41
CA PRO A 129 12.36 -5.41 3.79
C PRO A 129 11.36 -4.69 4.69
N VAL A 130 10.94 -5.34 5.76
CA VAL A 130 10.04 -4.76 6.76
C VAL A 130 10.62 -4.99 8.14
N GLU A 131 10.52 -3.98 8.99
CA GLU A 131 10.87 -4.13 10.40
C GLU A 131 9.69 -4.79 11.13
N ILE A 132 9.97 -5.87 11.82
CA ILE A 132 9.01 -6.60 12.64
C ILE A 132 9.48 -6.61 14.08
N THR A 133 8.51 -6.70 14.99
CA THR A 133 8.76 -7.01 16.39
C THR A 133 8.28 -8.43 16.65
N GLU A 134 9.20 -9.33 16.98
CA GLU A 134 8.86 -10.68 17.41
C GLU A 134 8.73 -10.69 18.92
N ILE A 135 7.68 -11.33 19.43
CA ILE A 135 7.40 -11.44 20.87
C ILE A 135 7.41 -12.92 21.24
N TYR A 136 8.24 -13.24 22.23
CA TYR A 136 8.48 -14.56 22.77
C TYR A 136 7.95 -14.63 24.20
N LYS A 137 7.44 -15.81 24.60
CA LYS A 137 7.31 -16.12 26.02
C LYS A 137 8.68 -16.49 26.57
N ARG A 138 8.99 -16.05 27.78
CA ARG A 138 10.22 -16.44 28.48
C ARG A 138 10.21 -17.92 28.85
#